data_AF-A0A949L4K8-F1
#
_entry.id   AF-A0A949L4K8-F1
#
_cell.length_a   1.000
_cell.length_b   1.000
_cell.length_c   1.000
_cell.angle_alpha   90.00
_cell.angle_beta   90.00
_cell.angle_gamma   90.00
#
_symmetry.space_group_name_H-M   'P 1'
#
loop_
_entity.id
_entity.type
_entity.pdbx_description
1 polymer ?
#
loop_
_entity_poly.entity_id
_entity_poly.type
_entity_poly.pdbx_seq_one_letter_code
_entity_poly.pdbx_strand_id
1 'polypeptide(L)'
;MQKRFLPILILTGILFVAALIGYLIPARTKEPPVRILLDNKGGKVIFTHQAHAAMEGRACNDCHHTSAQDDQSPPACSSCHVRTFDEAFAADHQQTLDQKQCAACHHTEATIDNFSHDDHADDYAAGDCQSCHHDATVEPKPQSCDNCHGKREDIPSLKEANHTRCASCHEDLFAKGITGCAACHARKPAQAMTSSQAASQASGPALRPCADCHQEPADQLVPTTMAAFHTQCLGCHEAMKRGPYGDDACYKCHMK
;
A
#
# COMPACT_ATOMS: atom_id res chain seq x y z
N MET A 1 51.68 43.30 2.41
CA MET A 1 50.28 43.78 2.33
C MET A 1 50.06 44.88 3.36
N GLN A 2 49.50 46.02 2.97
CA GLN A 2 49.24 47.11 3.92
C GLN A 2 48.07 46.74 4.83
N LYS A 3 48.22 46.94 6.15
CA LYS A 3 47.26 46.56 7.21
C LYS A 3 45.82 47.04 6.94
N ARG A 4 45.66 48.09 6.12
CA ARG A 4 44.37 48.63 5.65
C ARG A 4 43.53 47.68 4.79
N PHE A 5 44.13 46.69 4.11
CA PHE A 5 43.41 45.74 3.26
C PHE A 5 42.95 44.47 4.01
N LEU A 6 43.48 44.23 5.21
CA LEU A 6 43.10 43.09 6.03
C LEU A 6 41.60 43.04 6.38
N PRO A 7 40.93 44.13 6.79
CA PRO A 7 39.49 44.10 7.06
C PRO A 7 38.66 43.83 5.80
N ILE A 8 39.10 44.33 4.64
CA ILE A 8 38.43 44.11 3.36
C ILE A 8 38.51 42.63 2.97
N LEU A 9 39.69 42.01 3.07
CA LEU A 9 39.89 40.58 2.78
C LEU A 9 39.04 39.68 3.69
N ILE A 10 38.97 40.00 4.99
CA ILE A 10 38.14 39.26 5.95
C ILE A 10 36.66 39.36 5.56
N LEU A 11 36.16 40.57 5.25
CA LEU A 11 34.78 40.77 4.86
C LEU A 11 34.43 40.03 3.56
N THR A 12 35.29 40.10 2.53
CA THR A 12 35.07 39.36 1.28
C THR A 12 35.13 37.85 1.49
N GLY A 13 36.00 37.35 2.37
CA GLY A 13 36.06 35.94 2.73
C GLY A 13 34.78 35.46 3.40
N ILE A 14 34.23 36.24 4.33
CA ILE A 14 32.96 35.94 4.99
C ILE A 14 31.80 35.91 3.99
N LEU A 15 31.73 36.90 3.10
CA LEU A 15 30.69 36.95 2.06
C LEU A 15 30.81 35.79 1.06
N PHE A 16 32.03 35.40 0.69
CA PHE A 16 32.28 34.26 -0.19
C PHE A 16 31.85 32.93 0.46
N VAL A 17 32.17 32.74 1.75
CA VAL A 17 31.71 31.57 2.52
C VAL A 17 30.19 31.55 2.65
N ALA A 18 29.55 32.69 2.94
CA ALA A 18 28.09 32.78 3.01
C ALA A 18 27.42 32.45 1.66
N ALA A 19 27.98 32.93 0.55
CA ALA A 19 27.51 32.59 -0.80
C ALA A 19 27.70 31.10 -1.13
N LEU A 20 28.85 30.50 -0.75
CA LEU A 20 29.10 29.07 -0.91
C LEU A 20 28.11 28.23 -0.09
N ILE A 21 27.84 28.61 1.16
CA ILE A 21 26.86 27.94 2.01
C ILE A 21 25.46 28.05 1.39
N GLY A 22 25.05 29.24 0.94
CA GLY A 22 23.76 29.43 0.28
C GLY A 22 23.61 28.66 -1.03
N TYR A 23 24.71 28.47 -1.78
CA TYR A 23 24.72 27.68 -3.01
C TYR A 23 24.69 26.17 -2.75
N LEU A 24 25.40 25.70 -1.72
CA LEU A 24 25.52 24.28 -1.38
C LEU A 24 24.35 23.75 -0.54
N ILE A 25 23.59 24.64 0.11
CA ILE A 25 22.40 24.29 0.89
C ILE A 25 21.16 24.87 0.18
N PRO A 26 20.62 24.16 -0.83
CA PRO A 26 19.36 24.58 -1.45
C PRO A 26 18.26 24.61 -0.38
N ALA A 27 17.49 25.70 -0.35
CA ALA A 27 16.32 25.79 0.50
C ALA A 27 15.36 24.66 0.14
N ARG A 28 15.11 23.73 1.08
CA ARG A 28 14.02 22.77 0.92
C ARG A 28 12.72 23.56 0.97
N THR A 29 12.11 23.81 -0.19
CA THR A 29 10.81 24.46 -0.26
C THR A 29 9.77 23.51 0.31
N LYS A 30 9.12 23.91 1.40
CA LYS A 30 7.97 23.20 2.01
C LYS A 30 6.69 23.33 1.17
N GLU A 31 6.75 24.06 0.06
CA GLU A 31 5.61 24.34 -0.79
C GLU A 31 5.45 23.21 -1.82
N PRO A 32 4.22 22.74 -2.05
CA PRO A 32 3.97 21.71 -3.05
C PRO A 32 4.37 22.21 -4.45
N PRO A 33 4.72 21.29 -5.37
CA PRO A 33 5.08 21.68 -6.72
C PRO A 33 3.92 22.44 -7.37
N VAL A 34 4.25 23.54 -8.06
CA VAL A 34 3.24 24.37 -8.73
C VAL A 34 2.65 23.65 -9.95
N ARG A 35 3.53 23.04 -10.75
CA ARG A 35 3.20 22.25 -11.94
C ARG A 35 4.07 21.01 -11.99
N ILE A 36 3.48 19.92 -12.48
CA ILE A 36 4.14 18.65 -12.67
C ILE A 36 4.01 18.29 -14.15
N LEU A 37 5.12 17.88 -14.77
CA LEU A 37 5.12 17.32 -16.11
C LEU A 37 5.02 15.80 -16.00
N LEU A 38 3.93 15.22 -16.50
CA LEU A 38 3.72 13.78 -16.55
C LEU A 38 4.04 13.28 -17.96
N ASP A 39 5.18 12.61 -18.09
CA ASP A 39 5.65 12.06 -19.35
C ASP A 39 5.08 10.65 -19.56
N ASN A 40 4.36 10.46 -20.67
CA ASN A 40 3.77 9.17 -21.02
C ASN A 40 3.67 9.02 -22.55
N LYS A 41 3.42 7.78 -23.01
CA LYS A 41 3.33 7.45 -24.45
C LYS A 41 2.18 8.15 -25.18
N GLY A 42 1.14 8.58 -24.48
CA GLY A 42 0.00 9.31 -25.05
C GLY A 42 0.27 10.79 -25.30
N GLY A 43 1.43 11.31 -24.90
CA GLY A 43 1.79 12.72 -24.96
C GLY A 43 1.97 13.32 -23.57
N LYS A 44 2.76 14.39 -23.48
CA LYS A 44 3.09 15.04 -22.20
C LYS A 44 1.85 15.70 -21.61
N VAL A 45 1.62 15.54 -20.31
CA VAL A 45 0.52 16.18 -19.59
C VAL A 45 1.09 17.16 -18.57
N ILE A 46 0.67 18.43 -18.62
CA ILE A 46 1.01 19.40 -17.57
C ILE A 46 -0.10 19.40 -16.54
N PHE A 47 0.20 18.91 -15.35
CA PHE A 47 -0.69 18.94 -14.22
C PHE A 47 -0.40 20.17 -13.34
N THR A 48 -1.40 21.04 -13.16
CA THR A 48 -1.32 22.21 -12.27
C THR A 48 -1.62 21.81 -10.83
N HIS A 49 -0.66 21.14 -10.19
CA HIS A 49 -0.82 20.60 -8.83
C HIS A 49 -1.27 21.66 -7.81
N GLN A 50 -0.69 22.86 -7.81
CA GLN A 50 -1.10 23.93 -6.88
C GLN A 50 -2.58 24.33 -7.04
N ALA A 51 -3.10 24.35 -8.27
CA ALA A 51 -4.50 24.70 -8.51
C ALA A 51 -5.45 23.64 -7.93
N HIS A 52 -5.08 22.36 -8.04
CA HIS A 52 -5.85 21.25 -7.49
C HIS A 52 -5.74 21.17 -5.96
N ALA A 53 -4.53 21.40 -5.41
CA ALA A 53 -4.30 21.42 -3.97
C ALA A 53 -4.99 22.60 -3.27
N ALA A 54 -5.26 23.69 -3.98
CA ALA A 54 -6.00 24.86 -3.46
C ALA A 54 -7.52 24.75 -3.63
N MET A 55 -8.05 23.63 -4.16
CA MET A 55 -9.49 23.44 -4.28
C MET A 55 -10.12 23.29 -2.90
N GLU A 56 -11.07 24.17 -2.58
CA GLU A 56 -11.82 24.09 -1.32
C GLU A 56 -12.52 22.74 -1.18
N GLY A 57 -12.43 22.15 0.01
CA GLY A 57 -13.03 20.84 0.31
C GLY A 57 -12.24 19.64 -0.21
N ARG A 58 -11.04 19.82 -0.78
CA ARG A 58 -10.15 18.72 -1.17
C ARG A 58 -8.96 18.62 -0.21
N ALA A 59 -8.79 17.43 0.34
CA ALA A 59 -7.71 17.00 1.21
C ALA A 59 -6.56 16.37 0.38
N CYS A 60 -5.35 16.27 0.93
CA CYS A 60 -4.20 15.73 0.20
C CYS A 60 -4.37 14.24 -0.08
N ASN A 61 -4.91 13.52 0.91
CA ASN A 61 -5.19 12.09 0.85
C ASN A 61 -6.34 11.73 -0.11
N ASP A 62 -7.04 12.71 -0.65
CA ASP A 62 -8.07 12.47 -1.67
C ASP A 62 -7.50 12.12 -3.05
N CYS A 63 -6.24 12.51 -3.30
CA CYS A 63 -5.46 12.09 -4.46
C CYS A 63 -4.36 11.12 -4.01
N HIS A 64 -3.66 11.46 -2.92
CA HIS A 64 -2.63 10.61 -2.32
C HIS A 64 -3.26 9.63 -1.31
N HIS A 65 -4.10 8.73 -1.83
CA HIS A 65 -4.98 7.85 -1.05
C HIS A 65 -4.29 6.86 -0.10
N THR A 66 -2.96 6.76 -0.16
CA THR A 66 -2.15 5.94 0.76
C THR A 66 -1.43 6.78 1.81
N SER A 67 -1.53 8.11 1.74
CA SER A 67 -0.82 9.05 2.59
C SER A 67 -1.72 9.62 3.69
N ALA A 68 -1.13 9.92 4.84
CA ALA A 68 -1.82 10.65 5.89
C ALA A 68 -2.10 12.09 5.43
N GLN A 69 -3.11 12.72 6.03
CA GLN A 69 -3.53 14.08 5.64
C GLN A 69 -2.43 15.14 5.87
N ASP A 70 -1.56 14.92 6.85
CA ASP A 70 -0.45 15.80 7.21
C ASP A 70 0.88 15.40 6.55
N ASP A 71 0.89 14.38 5.68
CA ASP A 71 2.09 13.97 4.97
C ASP A 71 2.55 15.07 4.01
N GLN A 72 3.73 15.61 4.29
CA GLN A 72 4.35 16.69 3.51
C GLN A 72 5.09 16.19 2.27
N SER A 73 5.23 14.87 2.10
CA SER A 73 5.97 14.26 1.00
C SER A 73 5.28 12.98 0.51
N PRO A 74 4.01 13.06 0.08
CA PRO A 74 3.31 11.89 -0.42
C PRO A 74 3.96 11.36 -1.71
N PRO A 75 3.90 10.05 -1.98
CA PRO A 75 4.54 9.45 -3.14
C PRO A 75 3.82 9.85 -4.43
N ALA A 76 4.58 9.86 -5.54
CA ALA A 76 4.01 9.98 -6.86
C ALA A 76 3.19 8.72 -7.21
N CYS A 77 2.10 8.87 -7.96
CA CYS A 77 1.24 7.76 -8.37
C CYS A 77 2.03 6.65 -9.05
N SER A 78 2.99 7.01 -9.91
CA SER A 78 3.83 6.08 -10.67
C SER A 78 4.82 5.26 -9.84
N SER A 79 4.96 5.57 -8.56
CA SER A 79 5.80 4.78 -7.64
C SER A 79 5.13 3.43 -7.35
N CYS A 80 3.80 3.41 -7.25
CA CYS A 80 3.01 2.21 -6.96
C CYS A 80 2.17 1.76 -8.17
N HIS A 81 1.54 2.70 -8.86
CA HIS A 81 0.80 2.43 -10.10
C HIS A 81 1.78 2.41 -11.26
N VAL A 82 2.42 1.27 -11.50
CA VAL A 82 3.39 1.09 -12.58
C VAL A 82 2.73 0.60 -13.87
N ARG A 83 3.52 0.49 -14.95
CA ARG A 83 3.02 -0.05 -16.22
C ARG A 83 2.84 -1.57 -16.16
N THR A 84 3.75 -2.26 -15.48
CA THR A 84 3.79 -3.72 -15.34
C THR A 84 4.30 -4.07 -13.94
N PHE A 85 3.65 -5.03 -13.28
CA PHE A 85 4.09 -5.61 -12.02
C PHE A 85 4.90 -6.88 -12.31
N ASP A 86 6.07 -6.71 -12.93
CA ASP A 86 6.96 -7.79 -13.32
C ASP A 86 8.02 -8.10 -12.26
N GLU A 87 8.89 -9.09 -12.51
CA GLU A 87 9.97 -9.49 -11.60
C GLU A 87 10.93 -8.32 -11.29
N ALA A 88 11.15 -7.42 -12.25
CA ALA A 88 12.01 -6.25 -12.04
C ALA A 88 11.37 -5.30 -11.02
N PHE A 89 10.08 -5.01 -11.16
CA PHE A 89 9.35 -4.27 -10.13
C PHE A 89 9.41 -4.98 -8.77
N ALA A 90 9.20 -6.30 -8.74
CA ALA A 90 9.25 -7.08 -7.50
C ALA A 90 10.62 -6.99 -6.79
N ALA A 91 11.73 -6.92 -7.54
CA ALA A 91 13.07 -6.77 -6.99
C ALA A 91 13.38 -5.33 -6.51
N ASP A 92 12.94 -4.32 -7.27
CA ASP A 92 13.39 -2.94 -7.07
C ASP A 92 12.48 -2.11 -6.15
N HIS A 93 11.19 -2.45 -6.03
CA HIS A 93 10.24 -1.63 -5.26
C HIS A 93 10.63 -1.53 -3.77
N GLN A 94 11.27 -2.57 -3.22
CA GLN A 94 11.74 -2.58 -1.83
C GLN A 94 12.84 -1.54 -1.55
N GLN A 95 13.59 -1.14 -2.59
CA GLN A 95 14.66 -0.15 -2.48
C GLN A 95 14.19 1.27 -2.81
N THR A 96 13.10 1.39 -3.56
CA THR A 96 12.62 2.66 -4.12
C THR A 96 11.39 3.21 -3.42
N LEU A 97 10.59 2.36 -2.76
CA LEU A 97 9.43 2.78 -1.98
C LEU A 97 9.79 3.08 -0.53
N ASP A 98 9.16 4.14 0.01
CA ASP A 98 9.27 4.46 1.43
C ASP A 98 8.62 3.35 2.28
N GLN A 99 9.28 2.99 3.38
CA GLN A 99 8.83 1.91 4.28
C GLN A 99 7.40 2.10 4.80
N LYS A 100 6.92 3.34 4.91
CA LYS A 100 5.54 3.65 5.30
C LYS A 100 4.50 3.12 4.30
N GLN A 101 4.91 2.88 3.06
CA GLN A 101 4.03 2.46 1.97
C GLN A 101 3.93 0.95 1.80
N CYS A 102 4.72 0.15 2.53
CA CYS A 102 4.69 -1.31 2.42
C CYS A 102 3.28 -1.87 2.63
N ALA A 103 2.58 -1.36 3.63
CA ALA A 103 1.25 -1.82 4.00
C ALA A 103 0.14 -1.30 3.05
N ALA A 104 0.47 -0.37 2.13
CA ALA A 104 -0.48 0.10 1.11
C ALA A 104 -0.75 -0.95 0.03
N CYS A 105 0.17 -1.90 -0.17
CA CYS A 105 0.02 -3.01 -1.13
C CYS A 105 0.01 -4.38 -0.44
N HIS A 106 0.75 -4.53 0.66
CA HIS A 106 0.80 -5.77 1.41
C HIS A 106 -0.19 -5.76 2.56
N HIS A 107 -1.04 -6.78 2.61
CA HIS A 107 -1.80 -7.05 3.83
C HIS A 107 -0.83 -7.61 4.89
N THR A 108 -0.89 -7.04 6.08
CA THR A 108 -0.12 -7.50 7.23
C THR A 108 -0.79 -8.68 7.90
N GLU A 109 -2.12 -8.73 7.93
CA GLU A 109 -2.89 -9.75 8.66
C GLU A 109 -4.20 -10.10 7.94
N ALA A 110 -4.57 -11.38 7.99
CA ALA A 110 -5.90 -11.87 7.66
C ALA A 110 -6.35 -12.76 8.82
N THR A 111 -7.20 -12.23 9.69
CA THR A 111 -7.68 -12.92 10.88
C THR A 111 -8.98 -13.63 10.56
N ILE A 112 -9.29 -14.75 11.22
CA ILE A 112 -10.59 -15.45 11.06
C ILE A 112 -11.59 -14.86 12.06
N ASP A 113 -11.72 -13.54 12.14
CA ASP A 113 -12.61 -12.89 13.12
C ASP A 113 -14.09 -13.22 12.87
N ASN A 114 -14.44 -13.75 11.69
CA ASN A 114 -15.78 -14.22 11.39
C ASN A 114 -16.08 -15.61 11.98
N PHE A 115 -15.09 -16.30 12.55
CA PHE A 115 -15.26 -17.60 13.21
C PHE A 115 -15.25 -17.41 14.73
N SER A 116 -16.31 -17.90 15.38
CA SER A 116 -16.43 -18.01 16.82
C SER A 116 -16.29 -19.46 17.22
N HIS A 117 -15.23 -19.80 17.98
CA HIS A 117 -14.97 -21.16 18.43
C HIS A 117 -16.12 -21.68 19.30
N ASP A 118 -16.57 -20.88 20.26
CA ASP A 118 -17.57 -21.30 21.24
C ASP A 118 -18.93 -21.52 20.58
N ASP A 119 -19.36 -20.61 19.69
CA ASP A 119 -20.61 -20.78 18.96
C ASP A 119 -20.56 -22.02 18.05
N HIS A 120 -19.41 -22.29 17.39
CA HIS A 120 -19.29 -23.48 16.55
C HIS A 120 -19.28 -24.78 17.37
N ALA A 121 -18.63 -24.76 18.53
CA ALA A 121 -18.59 -25.91 19.43
C ALA A 121 -19.99 -26.23 20.00
N ASP A 122 -20.76 -25.21 20.35
CA ASP A 122 -22.08 -25.36 20.93
C ASP A 122 -23.15 -25.73 19.89
N ASP A 123 -23.16 -25.05 18.74
CA ASP A 123 -24.23 -25.19 17.74
C ASP A 123 -24.05 -26.39 16.78
N TYR A 124 -22.80 -26.77 16.49
CA TYR A 124 -22.51 -27.76 15.43
C TYR A 124 -21.73 -28.98 15.91
N ALA A 125 -20.90 -28.84 16.96
CA ALA A 125 -20.15 -29.96 17.50
C ALA A 125 -20.89 -30.68 18.64
N ALA A 126 -21.89 -30.05 19.28
CA ALA A 126 -22.62 -30.60 20.43
C ALA A 126 -21.69 -31.20 21.53
N GLY A 127 -20.51 -30.59 21.70
CA GLY A 127 -19.47 -31.06 22.63
C GLY A 127 -18.51 -32.14 22.08
N ASP A 128 -18.68 -32.61 20.85
CA ASP A 128 -17.69 -33.48 20.19
C ASP A 128 -16.54 -32.66 19.60
N CYS A 129 -15.49 -32.49 20.38
CA CYS A 129 -14.30 -31.75 19.97
C CYS A 129 -13.62 -32.38 18.73
N GLN A 130 -13.78 -33.70 18.50
CA GLN A 130 -13.14 -34.39 17.37
C GLN A 130 -13.81 -34.11 16.02
N SER A 131 -14.95 -33.42 16.03
CA SER A 131 -15.54 -32.86 14.80
C SER A 131 -14.61 -31.86 14.11
N CYS A 132 -13.74 -31.19 14.89
CA CYS A 132 -12.78 -30.20 14.39
C CYS A 132 -11.32 -30.56 14.73
N HIS A 133 -11.08 -31.16 15.90
CA HIS A 133 -9.76 -31.55 16.39
C HIS A 133 -9.41 -33.00 16.04
N HIS A 134 -8.12 -33.34 16.17
CA HIS A 134 -7.70 -34.72 16.06
C HIS A 134 -8.01 -35.50 17.34
N ASP A 135 -7.98 -36.83 17.25
CA ASP A 135 -8.08 -37.68 18.43
C ASP A 135 -6.80 -37.62 19.29
N ALA A 136 -6.90 -38.19 20.49
CA ALA A 136 -5.84 -38.16 21.50
C ALA A 136 -4.52 -38.83 21.10
N THR A 137 -4.48 -39.61 20.02
CA THR A 137 -3.24 -40.22 19.50
C THR A 137 -2.36 -39.21 18.76
N VAL A 138 -2.96 -38.17 18.19
CA VAL A 138 -2.27 -37.07 17.51
C VAL A 138 -2.18 -35.85 18.43
N GLU A 139 -3.28 -35.54 19.12
CA GLU A 139 -3.43 -34.37 19.96
C GLU A 139 -4.02 -34.77 21.32
N PRO A 140 -3.19 -35.05 22.34
CA PRO A 140 -3.66 -35.54 23.64
C PRO A 140 -4.69 -34.64 24.34
N LYS A 141 -4.68 -33.34 24.02
CA LYS A 141 -5.66 -32.35 24.44
C LYS A 141 -5.87 -31.33 23.32
N PRO A 142 -7.12 -30.98 22.97
CA PRO A 142 -7.40 -29.94 22.00
C PRO A 142 -6.61 -28.66 22.28
N GLN A 143 -5.87 -28.21 21.28
CA GLN A 143 -4.99 -27.05 21.32
C GLN A 143 -5.04 -26.33 19.96
N SER A 144 -4.43 -25.15 19.89
CA SER A 144 -4.38 -24.41 18.63
C SER A 144 -3.58 -25.15 17.56
N CYS A 145 -4.10 -25.15 16.32
CA CYS A 145 -3.51 -25.86 15.19
C CYS A 145 -2.07 -25.40 14.90
N ASP A 146 -1.76 -24.13 15.12
CA ASP A 146 -0.44 -23.52 14.90
C ASP A 146 0.63 -24.02 15.87
N ASN A 147 0.24 -24.71 16.95
CA ASN A 147 1.20 -25.37 17.82
C ASN A 147 1.97 -26.47 17.09
N CYS A 148 1.39 -27.08 16.05
CA CYS A 148 2.00 -28.14 15.24
C CYS A 148 2.06 -27.83 13.73
N HIS A 149 0.96 -27.38 13.13
CA HIS A 149 0.85 -27.18 11.67
C HIS A 149 1.69 -26.00 11.18
N GLY A 150 2.62 -26.28 10.25
CA GLY A 150 3.58 -25.29 9.73
C GLY A 150 4.94 -25.26 10.44
N LYS A 151 5.19 -26.14 11.42
CA LYS A 151 6.50 -26.27 12.11
C LYS A 151 7.34 -27.46 11.64
N ARG A 152 6.76 -28.37 10.88
CA ARG A 152 7.40 -29.58 10.36
C ARG A 152 6.96 -29.81 8.92
N GLU A 153 7.85 -30.37 8.10
CA GLU A 153 7.58 -30.64 6.68
C GLU A 153 6.62 -31.81 6.45
N ASP A 154 6.53 -32.74 7.40
CA ASP A 154 5.68 -33.93 7.31
C ASP A 154 4.24 -33.72 7.80
N ILE A 155 3.89 -32.48 8.15
CA ILE A 155 2.57 -32.07 8.61
C ILE A 155 2.07 -30.95 7.69
N PRO A 156 0.80 -30.98 7.23
CA PRO A 156 0.25 -29.92 6.38
C PRO A 156 0.44 -28.54 6.99
N SER A 157 0.55 -27.52 6.14
CA SER A 157 0.61 -26.14 6.60
C SER A 157 -0.65 -25.75 7.37
N LEU A 158 -0.55 -24.75 8.25
CA LEU A 158 -1.71 -24.24 9.00
C LEU A 158 -2.86 -23.84 8.06
N LYS A 159 -2.54 -23.19 6.92
CA LYS A 159 -3.51 -22.81 5.89
C LYS A 159 -4.23 -24.03 5.32
N GLU A 160 -3.48 -25.07 4.97
CA GLU A 160 -4.02 -26.28 4.36
C GLU A 160 -4.88 -27.09 5.35
N ALA A 161 -4.40 -27.28 6.58
CA ALA A 161 -5.13 -27.98 7.62
C ALA A 161 -6.48 -27.30 7.93
N ASN A 162 -6.46 -25.99 8.14
CA ASN A 162 -7.67 -25.20 8.43
C ASN A 162 -8.65 -25.21 7.27
N HIS A 163 -8.19 -24.95 6.03
CA HIS A 163 -9.08 -24.98 4.88
C HIS A 163 -9.68 -26.38 4.66
N THR A 164 -8.91 -27.45 4.89
CA THR A 164 -9.42 -28.82 4.74
C THR A 164 -10.51 -29.12 5.78
N ARG A 165 -10.32 -28.72 7.04
CA ARG A 165 -11.32 -28.96 8.09
C ARG A 165 -12.57 -28.10 7.94
N CYS A 166 -12.42 -26.82 7.63
CA CYS A 166 -13.59 -25.96 7.38
C CYS A 166 -14.34 -26.41 6.12
N ALA A 167 -13.61 -26.80 5.06
CA ALA A 167 -14.24 -27.24 3.82
C ALA A 167 -15.07 -28.49 3.97
N SER A 168 -14.72 -29.44 4.84
CA SER A 168 -15.49 -30.68 5.00
C SER A 168 -16.93 -30.48 5.51
N CYS A 169 -17.21 -29.38 6.23
CA CYS A 169 -18.57 -29.03 6.64
C CYS A 169 -19.20 -27.94 5.76
N HIS A 170 -18.38 -27.09 5.16
CA HIS A 170 -18.81 -26.00 4.29
C HIS A 170 -18.73 -26.33 2.79
N GLU A 171 -18.77 -27.62 2.41
CA GLU A 171 -18.63 -28.06 1.01
C GLU A 171 -19.56 -27.29 0.08
N ASP A 172 -20.79 -26.98 0.51
CA ASP A 172 -21.75 -26.17 -0.26
C ASP A 172 -21.31 -24.72 -0.47
N LEU A 173 -20.58 -24.12 0.48
CA LEU A 173 -20.00 -22.78 0.33
C LEU A 173 -18.82 -22.80 -0.64
N PHE A 174 -17.98 -23.83 -0.56
CA PHE A 174 -16.87 -24.02 -1.48
C PHE A 174 -17.36 -24.38 -2.90
N ALA A 175 -18.42 -25.19 -3.02
CA ALA A 175 -19.06 -25.57 -4.28
C ALA A 175 -19.84 -24.43 -4.93
N LYS A 176 -20.42 -23.51 -4.13
CA LYS A 176 -21.03 -22.25 -4.62
C LYS A 176 -20.01 -21.20 -5.03
N GLY A 177 -18.71 -21.53 -5.00
CA GLY A 177 -17.66 -20.64 -5.46
C GLY A 177 -17.56 -19.38 -4.60
N ILE A 178 -17.68 -19.50 -3.27
CA ILE A 178 -17.13 -18.46 -2.39
C ILE A 178 -15.61 -18.46 -2.58
N THR A 179 -15.18 -17.77 -3.64
CA THR A 179 -13.78 -17.54 -4.04
C THR A 179 -13.13 -16.46 -3.18
N GLY A 180 -13.88 -15.84 -2.27
CA GLY A 180 -13.42 -14.77 -1.42
C GLY A 180 -13.00 -15.27 -0.04
N CYS A 181 -11.70 -15.17 0.27
CA CYS A 181 -11.15 -15.34 1.62
C CYS A 181 -11.95 -14.54 2.67
N ALA A 182 -12.59 -13.44 2.26
CA ALA A 182 -13.38 -12.54 3.10
C ALA A 182 -14.63 -13.15 3.78
N ALA A 183 -15.12 -14.30 3.31
CA ALA A 183 -16.24 -14.98 3.96
C ALA A 183 -15.84 -15.50 5.35
N CYS A 184 -14.60 -15.96 5.49
CA CYS A 184 -14.07 -16.47 6.77
C CYS A 184 -13.04 -15.51 7.39
N HIS A 185 -12.27 -14.80 6.57
CA HIS A 185 -11.27 -13.86 7.04
C HIS A 185 -11.77 -12.43 7.08
N ALA A 186 -11.66 -11.80 8.25
CA ALA A 186 -11.67 -10.35 8.33
C ALA A 186 -10.31 -9.81 7.86
N ARG A 187 -10.35 -8.88 6.91
CA ARG A 187 -9.19 -8.10 6.50
C ARG A 187 -9.29 -6.76 7.18
N LYS A 188 -8.39 -6.47 8.11
CA LYS A 188 -8.22 -5.11 8.58
C LYS A 188 -7.44 -4.36 7.50
N PRO A 189 -7.94 -3.23 6.97
CA PRO A 189 -7.10 -2.41 6.12
C PRO A 189 -5.85 -2.08 6.94
N ALA A 190 -4.69 -2.17 6.32
CA ALA A 190 -3.50 -1.60 6.92
C ALA A 190 -3.78 -0.11 7.12
N GLN A 191 -4.16 0.27 8.35
CA GLN A 191 -4.20 1.67 8.71
C GLN A 191 -2.79 2.21 8.47
N ALA A 192 -2.69 3.37 7.83
CA ALA A 192 -1.43 4.06 7.62
C ALA A 192 -0.66 4.03 8.95
N MET A 193 0.36 3.16 9.03
CA MET A 193 1.09 2.95 10.27
C MET A 193 1.70 4.30 10.61
N THR A 194 1.43 4.79 11.82
CA THR A 194 2.09 6.01 12.28
C THR A 194 3.59 5.73 12.38
N SER A 195 4.43 6.74 12.18
CA SER A 195 5.91 6.61 12.21
C SER A 195 6.45 5.97 13.49
N SER A 196 5.69 6.00 14.59
CA SER A 196 6.01 5.35 15.87
C SER A 196 5.75 3.84 15.90
N GLN A 197 4.91 3.30 15.01
CA GLN A 197 4.61 1.87 14.90
C GLN A 197 5.58 1.14 13.96
N ALA A 198 6.19 1.85 13.00
CA ALA A 198 7.22 1.29 12.12
C ALA A 198 8.53 0.94 12.86
N ALA A 199 8.81 1.58 14.01
CA ALA A 199 10.05 1.42 14.76
C ALA A 199 10.02 0.32 15.84
N SER A 200 8.85 -0.21 16.21
CA SER A 200 8.72 -1.15 17.34
C SER A 200 8.76 -2.64 16.94
N GLN A 201 8.88 -2.95 15.66
CA GLN A 201 8.79 -4.33 15.18
C GLN A 201 10.05 -4.75 14.43
N ALA A 202 11.06 -5.21 15.20
CA ALA A 202 12.07 -6.15 14.71
C ALA A 202 11.47 -7.56 14.41
N SER A 203 10.15 -7.71 14.60
CA SER A 203 9.35 -8.92 14.43
C SER A 203 7.93 -8.56 13.95
N GLY A 204 7.82 -7.76 12.89
CA GLY A 204 6.51 -7.34 12.36
C GLY A 204 5.82 -8.43 11.53
N PRO A 205 4.48 -8.37 11.37
CA PRO A 205 3.74 -9.39 10.62
C PRO A 205 4.27 -9.44 9.18
N ALA A 206 4.55 -10.65 8.70
CA ALA A 206 5.13 -10.88 7.38
C ALA A 206 4.26 -10.21 6.31
N LEU A 207 4.81 -9.21 5.62
CA LEU A 207 4.18 -8.58 4.45
C LEU A 207 3.86 -9.68 3.43
N ARG A 208 2.57 -9.93 3.17
CA ARG A 208 2.16 -11.03 2.29
C ARG A 208 2.05 -10.57 0.84
N PRO A 209 2.66 -11.27 -0.13
CA PRO A 209 2.45 -10.97 -1.54
C PRO A 209 1.00 -11.25 -1.94
N CYS A 210 0.52 -10.56 -2.98
CA CYS A 210 -0.87 -10.67 -3.45
C CYS A 210 -1.25 -12.12 -3.75
N ALA A 211 -0.33 -12.88 -4.38
CA ALA A 211 -0.52 -14.26 -4.81
C ALA A 211 -0.80 -15.25 -3.66
N ASP A 212 -0.50 -14.91 -2.41
CA ASP A 212 -0.83 -15.76 -1.26
C ASP A 212 -2.35 -15.94 -1.08
N CYS A 213 -3.12 -14.94 -1.53
CA CYS A 213 -4.58 -14.86 -1.35
C CYS A 213 -5.35 -14.56 -2.65
N HIS A 214 -4.74 -13.89 -3.63
CA HIS A 214 -5.37 -13.51 -4.89
C HIS A 214 -4.88 -14.40 -6.03
N GLN A 215 -5.82 -14.90 -6.84
CA GLN A 215 -5.53 -15.69 -8.03
C GLN A 215 -5.34 -14.82 -9.29
N GLU A 216 -5.86 -13.59 -9.24
CA GLU A 216 -5.70 -12.62 -10.33
C GLU A 216 -4.31 -11.99 -10.33
N PRO A 217 -3.80 -11.60 -11.50
CA PRO A 217 -2.55 -10.85 -11.61
C PRO A 217 -2.65 -9.48 -10.94
N ALA A 218 -1.50 -8.97 -10.49
CA ALA A 218 -1.43 -7.75 -9.68
C ALA A 218 -1.97 -6.50 -10.40
N ASP A 219 -1.94 -6.45 -11.74
CA ASP A 219 -2.47 -5.34 -12.55
C ASP A 219 -4.01 -5.26 -12.57
N GLN A 220 -4.70 -6.34 -12.20
CA GLN A 220 -6.15 -6.31 -11.95
C GLN A 220 -6.49 -5.86 -10.53
N LEU A 221 -5.56 -6.01 -9.58
CA LEU A 221 -5.74 -5.64 -8.18
C LEU A 221 -5.32 -4.19 -7.92
N VAL A 222 -4.26 -3.74 -8.58
CA VAL A 222 -3.73 -2.39 -8.54
C VAL A 222 -3.75 -1.84 -9.96
N PRO A 223 -4.49 -0.75 -10.22
CA PRO A 223 -4.57 -0.21 -11.56
C PRO A 223 -3.19 0.25 -12.04
N THR A 224 -2.91 0.03 -13.31
CA THR A 224 -1.68 0.54 -13.94
C THR A 224 -1.65 2.07 -13.92
N THR A 225 -0.47 2.66 -14.15
CA THR A 225 -0.29 4.12 -14.17
C THR A 225 -1.36 4.84 -15.00
N MET A 226 -1.62 4.34 -16.21
CA MET A 226 -2.58 4.95 -17.15
C MET A 226 -4.00 4.90 -16.59
N ALA A 227 -4.42 3.73 -16.08
CA ALA A 227 -5.75 3.55 -15.51
C ALA A 227 -5.93 4.44 -14.27
N ALA A 228 -4.95 4.45 -13.36
CA ALA A 228 -5.00 5.26 -12.14
C ALA A 228 -5.17 6.76 -12.43
N PHE A 229 -4.38 7.32 -13.35
CA PHE A 229 -4.51 8.73 -13.75
C PHE A 229 -5.83 9.02 -14.45
N HIS A 230 -6.27 8.18 -15.39
CA HIS A 230 -7.54 8.40 -16.08
C HIS A 230 -8.73 8.30 -15.14
N THR A 231 -8.77 7.30 -14.26
CA THR A 231 -9.83 7.17 -13.25
C THR A 231 -9.88 8.40 -12.34
N GLN A 232 -8.74 8.88 -11.83
CA GLN A 232 -8.71 10.04 -10.95
C GLN A 232 -9.08 11.35 -11.68
N CYS A 233 -8.40 11.64 -12.79
CA CYS A 233 -8.57 12.90 -13.50
C CYS A 233 -9.93 12.99 -14.19
N LEU A 234 -10.30 11.98 -14.99
CA LEU A 234 -11.56 11.99 -15.72
C LEU A 234 -12.74 11.87 -14.75
N GLY A 235 -12.65 11.00 -13.75
CA GLY A 235 -13.73 10.78 -12.78
C GLY A 235 -14.06 12.04 -11.98
N CYS A 236 -13.06 12.77 -11.50
CA CYS A 236 -13.28 14.03 -10.79
C CYS A 236 -13.88 15.10 -11.72
N HIS A 237 -13.32 15.25 -12.93
CA HIS A 237 -13.82 16.24 -13.90
C HIS A 237 -15.25 15.96 -14.35
N GLU A 238 -15.61 14.70 -14.57
CA GLU A 238 -16.95 14.27 -14.92
C GLU A 238 -17.94 14.53 -13.76
N ALA A 239 -17.58 14.10 -12.54
CA ALA A 239 -18.41 14.28 -11.35
C ALA A 239 -18.68 15.77 -11.06
N MET A 240 -17.67 16.61 -11.20
CA MET A 240 -17.80 18.06 -11.00
C MET A 240 -18.33 18.81 -12.23
N LYS A 241 -18.43 18.14 -13.38
CA LYS A 241 -18.72 18.74 -14.70
C LYS A 241 -17.81 19.93 -15.02
N ARG A 242 -16.53 19.82 -14.66
CA ARG A 242 -15.52 20.88 -14.79
C ARG A 242 -14.21 20.28 -15.28
N GLY A 243 -13.54 20.97 -16.20
CA GLY A 243 -12.30 20.48 -16.82
C GLY A 243 -12.55 19.53 -18.00
N PRO A 244 -11.50 19.00 -18.63
CA PRO A 244 -11.62 18.04 -19.72
C PRO A 244 -12.02 16.64 -19.21
N TYR A 245 -13.11 16.11 -19.73
CA TYR A 245 -13.57 14.72 -19.55
C TYR A 245 -14.27 14.23 -20.83
N GLY A 246 -14.44 12.91 -20.96
CA GLY A 246 -15.03 12.25 -22.12
C GLY A 246 -14.03 11.82 -23.21
N ASP A 247 -14.46 10.90 -24.07
CA ASP A 247 -13.59 10.19 -25.02
C ASP A 247 -12.94 11.09 -26.08
N ASP A 248 -13.57 12.22 -26.39
CA ASP A 248 -13.04 13.19 -27.37
C ASP A 248 -12.12 14.25 -26.75
N ALA A 249 -11.81 14.17 -25.45
CA ALA A 249 -11.04 15.17 -24.73
C ALA A 249 -9.53 14.87 -24.64
N CYS A 250 -9.03 13.81 -25.29
CA CYS A 250 -7.64 13.34 -25.16
C CYS A 250 -6.60 14.46 -25.34
N TYR A 251 -6.75 15.28 -26.38
CA TYR A 251 -5.82 16.38 -26.71
C TYR A 251 -5.93 17.60 -25.79
N LYS A 252 -6.96 17.66 -24.94
CA LYS A 252 -7.08 18.69 -23.91
C LYS A 252 -6.21 18.40 -22.69
N CYS A 253 -5.80 17.13 -22.52
CA CYS A 253 -4.90 16.69 -21.47
C CYS A 253 -3.49 16.40 -22.03
N HIS A 254 -3.42 15.66 -23.13
CA HIS A 254 -2.16 15.24 -23.75
C HIS A 254 -1.74 16.24 -24.84
N MET A 255 -0.59 16.88 -24.61
CA MET A 255 0.08 17.67 -25.63
C MET A 255 0.79 16.74 -26.60
N LYS A 256 0.57 16.97 -27.90
CA LYS A 256 1.32 16.31 -28.99
C LYS A 256 2.71 16.91 -29.14
#